data_AF-A0A1C6I0P0-F1
#
_entry.id   AF-A0A1C6I0P0-F1
#
_cell.length_a   1.000
_cell.length_b   1.000
_cell.length_c   1.000
_cell.angle_alpha   90.00
_cell.angle_beta   90.00
_cell.angle_gamma   90.00
#
_symmetry.space_group_name_H-M   'P 1'
#
loop_
_entity.id
_entity.type
_entity.pdbx_description
1 polymer ?
#
loop_
_entity_poly.entity_id
_entity_poly.type
_entity_poly.pdbx_seq_one_letter_code
_entity_poly.pdbx_strand_id
1 'polypeptide(L)' 'MIAMNMKEPQVTKNTLKDLYAVMDNKQARQVLLETKDAKDVIEYLKA' A
#
# COMPACT_ATOMS: atom_id res chain seq x y z
N MET A 1 10.01 0.72 -21.92
CA MET A 1 10.19 0.34 -20.50
C MET A 1 10.81 1.54 -19.81
N ILE A 2 10.06 2.26 -18.96
CA ILE A 2 10.67 3.31 -18.13
C ILE A 2 11.49 2.54 -17.09
N ALA A 3 12.82 2.60 -17.21
CA ALA A 3 13.69 2.10 -16.16
C ALA A 3 13.48 2.99 -14.93
N MET A 4 12.73 2.48 -13.94
CA MET A 4 12.66 3.13 -12.65
C MET A 4 14.07 3.04 -12.06
N ASN A 5 14.82 4.15 -12.08
CA ASN A 5 16.17 4.22 -11.52
C ASN A 5 16.06 4.28 -9.99
N MET A 6 15.58 3.18 -9.41
CA MET A 6 15.31 3.01 -7.98
C MET A 6 16.59 2.50 -7.33
N LYS A 7 16.99 3.10 -6.20
CA LYS A 7 18.16 2.64 -5.44
C LYS A 7 18.05 1.16 -5.02
N GLU A 8 16.83 0.67 -4.78
CA GLU A 8 16.53 -0.72 -4.38
C GLU A 8 15.35 -1.30 -5.18
N PRO A 9 15.57 -1.73 -6.43
CA PRO A 9 14.50 -2.04 -7.37
C PRO A 9 13.58 -3.18 -6.92
N GLN A 10 14.12 -4.16 -6.19
CA GLN A 10 13.32 -5.28 -5.69
C GLN A 10 12.41 -4.85 -4.53
N VAL A 11 12.93 -4.04 -3.60
CA VAL A 11 12.14 -3.47 -2.50
C VAL A 11 11.03 -2.60 -3.08
N THR A 12 11.36 -1.71 -4.02
CA THR A 12 10.34 -0.87 -4.65
C THR A 12 9.29 -1.68 -5.39
N LYS A 13 9.68 -2.72 -6.15
CA LYS A 13 8.73 -3.60 -6.83
C LYS A 13 7.78 -4.27 -5.86
N ASN A 14 8.28 -4.76 -4.72
CA ASN A 14 7.45 -5.40 -3.71
C ASN A 14 6.50 -4.39 -3.07
N THR A 15 7.00 -3.22 -2.66
CA THR A 15 6.17 -2.15 -2.09
C THR A 15 5.06 -1.72 -3.04
N LEU A 16 5.35 -1.54 -4.33
CA LEU A 16 4.31 -1.20 -5.32
C LEU A 16 3.27 -2.32 -5.44
N LYS A 17 3.69 -3.58 -5.46
CA LYS A 17 2.76 -4.73 -5.51
C LYS A 17 1.83 -4.75 -4.30
N ASP A 18 2.37 -4.51 -3.11
CA ASP A 18 1.60 -4.51 -1.86
C ASP A 18 0.61 -3.34 -1.85
N LEU A 19 1.04 -2.15 -2.26
CA LEU A 19 0.16 -0.97 -2.41
C LEU A 19 -0.98 -1.23 -3.41
N TYR A 20 -0.68 -1.88 -4.54
CA TYR A 20 -1.71 -2.25 -5.51
C TYR A 20 -2.70 -3.26 -4.93
N ALA A 21 -2.26 -4.25 -4.15
CA ALA A 21 -3.15 -5.22 -3.53
C ALA A 21 -4.10 -4.56 -2.51
N VAL A 22 -3.61 -3.63 -1.71
CA VAL A 22 -4.43 -2.82 -0.78
C VAL A 22 -5.44 -1.98 -1.56
N MET A 23 -5.00 -1.32 -2.63
CA MET A 23 -5.89 -0.51 -3.46
C MET A 23 -6.92 -1.36 -4.21
N ASP A 24 -6.63 -2.59 -4.62
CA ASP A 24 -7.59 -3.43 -5.36
C ASP A 24 -8.61 -4.09 -4.42
N ASN A 25 -8.25 -4.31 -3.17
CA ASN A 25 -9.13 -4.85 -2.15
C ASN A 25 -10.23 -3.84 -1.76
N LYS A 26 -11.49 -4.17 -2.08
CA LYS A 26 -12.66 -3.32 -1.80
C LYS A 26 -12.85 -3.04 -0.30
N GLN A 27 -12.65 -4.04 0.56
CA GLN A 27 -12.79 -3.87 2.00
C GLN A 27 -11.67 -3.00 2.57
N ALA A 28 -10.43 -3.24 2.13
CA ALA A 28 -9.29 -2.41 2.52
C ALA A 28 -9.51 -0.94 2.14
N ARG A 29 -9.94 -0.67 0.90
CA ARG A 29 -10.30 0.69 0.47
C ARG A 29 -11.40 1.31 1.34
N GLN A 30 -12.44 0.54 1.68
CA GLN A 30 -13.53 1.06 2.51
C GLN A 30 -13.05 1.41 3.92
N VAL A 31 -12.28 0.53 4.56
CA VAL A 31 -11.65 0.80 5.87
C VAL A 31 -10.80 2.07 5.78
N LEU A 32 -9.94 2.20 4.78
CA LEU A 32 -9.08 3.38 4.59
C LEU A 32 -9.86 4.68 4.35
N LEU A 33 -11.05 4.62 3.75
CA LEU A 33 -11.91 5.79 3.51
C LEU A 33 -12.71 6.21 4.74
N GLU A 34 -13.14 5.25 5.56
CA GLU A 34 -14.02 5.50 6.72
C GLU A 34 -13.22 5.79 8.00
N THR A 35 -11.96 5.37 8.04
CA THR A 35 -11.09 5.55 9.21
C THR A 35 -10.72 7.02 9.40
N LYS A 36 -10.93 7.53 10.61
CA LYS A 36 -10.66 8.93 10.98
C LYS A 36 -9.33 9.14 11.68
N ASP A 37 -8.75 8.10 12.26
CA ASP A 37 -7.46 8.14 12.96
C ASP A 37 -6.36 7.47 12.14
N ALA A 38 -5.25 8.16 11.95
CA ALA A 38 -4.10 7.63 11.23
C ALA A 38 -3.48 6.40 11.92
N LYS A 39 -3.64 6.24 13.24
CA LYS A 39 -3.14 5.07 13.99
C LYS A 39 -3.84 3.79 13.56
N ASP A 40 -5.15 3.84 13.41
CA ASP A 40 -5.97 2.70 13.01
C ASP A 40 -5.63 2.27 11.57
N VAL A 41 -5.35 3.25 10.68
CA VAL A 41 -4.85 2.98 9.32
C VAL A 41 -3.49 2.28 9.36
N ILE A 42 -2.56 2.75 10.21
CA ILE A 42 -1.23 2.15 10.34
C ILE A 42 -1.31 0.73 10.90
N GLU A 43 -2.21 0.48 11.87
CA GLU A 43 -2.41 -0.86 12.42
C GLU A 43 -2.99 -1.82 11.38
N TYR A 44 -3.98 -1.37 10.61
CA TYR A 44 -4.56 -2.15 9.52
C TYR A 44 -3.54 -2.54 8.45
N LEU A 45 -2.64 -1.63 8.07
CA LEU A 45 -1.64 -1.86 7.03
C LEU A 45 -0.43 -2.70 7.50
N LYS A 46 -0.27 -2.92 8.80
CA LYS A 46 0.79 -3.75 9.38
C LYS A 46 0.41 -5.22 9.52
N ALA A 47 -0.89 -5.54 9.54
CA ALA A 47 -1.44 -6.88 9.68
C ALA A 47 -1.39 -7.66 8.36
#